data_AF-A0A661EI08-F1
#
_entry.id   AF-A0A661EI08-F1
#
_cell.length_a   1.000
_cell.length_b   1.000
_cell.length_c   1.000
_cell.angle_alpha   90.00
_cell.angle_beta   90.00
_cell.angle_gamma   90.00
#
_symmetry.space_group_name_H-M   'P 1'
#
loop_
_entity.id
_entity.type
_entity.pdbx_description
1 polymer ?
#
loop_
_entity_poly.entity_id
_entity_poly.type
_entity_poly.pdbx_seq_one_letter_code
_entity_poly.pdbx_strand_id
1 'polypeptide(L)'
;MNYEKKIINSDLYFKIKIIAKEVFLQWLDKARRTYNISPLLYNKIKNDNVESIFLEHLKKAIKSLIEDKSEDKKSISGWSFGFLCGHLQGSIDYAWFHKYVVECSKDYEDLMKIKAIIAFLKWNNESLDKIFTIYKHLLEHRVEPIKSPETIPDNIIPIFNNRDSNLFEENEFKKETIVILSNLLKTKYKKLSNNKKSVCCPSIDKYLKIDDIKNIVGIEHFA
;
A
#
# COMPACT_ATOMS: atom_id res chain seq x y z
N MET A 1 29.96 -2.95 7.56
CA MET A 1 30.10 -1.81 6.63
C MET A 1 28.77 -1.05 6.55
N ASN A 2 28.74 0.29 6.64
CA ASN A 2 27.47 1.06 6.61
C ASN A 2 27.11 1.48 5.16
N TYR A 3 26.56 0.53 4.40
CA TYR A 3 26.15 0.75 3.00
C TYR A 3 25.05 1.82 2.88
N GLU A 4 24.21 2.01 3.91
CA GLU A 4 23.17 3.05 3.88
C GLU A 4 23.76 4.46 3.82
N LYS A 5 24.81 4.72 4.61
CA LYS A 5 25.55 5.99 4.52
C LYS A 5 26.26 6.14 3.18
N LYS A 6 26.82 5.05 2.62
CA LYS A 6 27.45 5.08 1.29
C LYS A 6 26.45 5.43 0.19
N ILE A 7 25.24 4.90 0.24
CA ILE A 7 24.18 5.24 -0.73
C ILE A 7 23.87 6.73 -0.66
N ILE A 8 23.57 7.23 0.55
CA ILE A 8 23.14 8.63 0.74
C ILE A 8 24.24 9.64 0.37
N ASN A 9 25.50 9.31 0.69
CA ASN A 9 26.62 10.23 0.51
C ASN A 9 27.33 10.11 -0.85
N SER A 10 26.81 9.27 -1.75
CA SER A 10 27.42 9.06 -3.08
C SER A 10 26.69 9.85 -4.16
N ASP A 11 27.39 10.20 -5.23
CA ASP A 11 26.78 10.73 -6.46
C ASP A 11 25.73 9.78 -7.06
N LEU A 12 25.80 8.51 -6.67
CA LEU A 12 24.82 7.51 -7.02
C LEU A 12 23.44 7.78 -6.41
N TYR A 13 23.33 8.51 -5.29
CA TYR A 13 22.04 8.89 -4.73
C TYR A 13 21.19 9.66 -5.75
N PHE A 14 21.77 10.64 -6.42
CA PHE A 14 21.09 11.43 -7.45
C PHE A 14 20.76 10.57 -8.68
N LYS A 15 21.69 9.71 -9.11
CA LYS A 15 21.44 8.75 -10.19
C LYS A 15 20.28 7.81 -9.86
N ILE A 16 20.22 7.29 -8.63
CA ILE A 16 19.15 6.39 -8.18
C ILE A 16 17.79 7.09 -8.21
N LYS A 17 17.71 8.38 -7.86
CA LYS A 17 16.47 9.14 -7.97
C LYS A 17 15.96 9.24 -9.40
N ILE A 18 16.86 9.54 -10.34
CA ILE A 18 16.53 9.60 -11.77
C ILE A 18 16.05 8.23 -12.25
N ILE A 19 16.80 7.17 -11.94
CA ILE A 19 16.44 5.78 -12.27
C ILE A 19 15.07 5.42 -11.69
N ALA A 20 14.80 5.74 -10.43
CA ALA A 20 13.53 5.44 -9.78
C ALA A 20 12.35 6.06 -10.54
N LYS A 21 12.49 7.32 -11.00
CA LYS A 21 11.47 8.00 -11.80
C LYS A 21 11.30 7.37 -13.17
N GLU A 22 12.37 7.07 -13.89
CA GLU A 22 12.32 6.45 -15.21
C GLU A 22 11.68 5.05 -15.18
N VAL A 23 12.13 4.20 -14.24
CA VAL A 23 11.58 2.86 -14.02
C VAL A 23 10.10 2.94 -13.66
N PHE A 24 9.72 3.90 -12.82
CA PHE A 24 8.33 4.09 -12.44
C PHE A 24 7.45 4.54 -13.61
N LEU A 25 7.91 5.46 -14.46
CA LEU A 25 7.13 5.91 -15.61
C LEU A 25 6.85 4.75 -16.58
N GLN A 26 7.85 3.90 -16.84
CA GLN A 26 7.66 2.71 -17.67
C GLN A 26 6.74 1.68 -17.01
N TRP A 27 6.90 1.46 -15.71
CA TRP A 27 5.99 0.63 -14.93
C TRP A 27 4.55 1.15 -15.05
N LEU A 28 4.34 2.46 -14.87
CA LEU A 28 3.03 3.11 -14.89
C LEU A 28 2.38 3.02 -16.27
N ASP A 29 3.14 3.20 -17.34
CA ASP A 29 2.64 3.05 -18.70
C ASP A 29 2.16 1.63 -19.00
N LYS A 30 2.91 0.62 -18.56
CA LYS A 30 2.52 -0.79 -18.70
C LYS A 30 1.35 -1.14 -17.79
N ALA A 31 1.37 -0.68 -16.54
CA ALA A 31 0.32 -0.89 -15.56
C ALA A 31 -1.00 -0.27 -16.03
N ARG A 32 -0.96 0.92 -16.65
CA ARG A 32 -2.14 1.58 -17.22
C ARG A 32 -2.87 0.68 -18.21
N ARG A 33 -2.14 0.06 -19.13
CA ARG A 33 -2.71 -0.84 -20.15
C ARG A 33 -3.15 -2.18 -19.55
N THR A 34 -2.42 -2.67 -18.55
CA THR A 34 -2.64 -4.00 -17.96
C THR A 34 -3.83 -4.00 -16.99
N TYR A 35 -4.01 -2.91 -16.23
CA TYR A 35 -5.01 -2.79 -15.17
C TYR A 35 -6.10 -1.76 -15.46
N ASN A 36 -6.13 -1.22 -16.69
CA ASN A 36 -7.09 -0.20 -17.13
C ASN A 36 -7.15 1.03 -16.20
N ILE A 37 -5.98 1.54 -15.79
CA ILE A 37 -5.89 2.74 -14.94
C ILE A 37 -6.49 3.92 -15.71
N SER A 38 -7.44 4.64 -15.10
CA SER A 38 -8.11 5.76 -15.75
C SER A 38 -7.13 6.91 -16.08
N PRO A 39 -7.38 7.71 -17.13
CA PRO A 39 -6.50 8.84 -17.47
C PRO A 39 -6.35 9.86 -16.33
N LEU A 40 -7.42 10.10 -15.58
CA LEU A 40 -7.42 11.00 -14.43
C LEU A 40 -6.48 10.49 -13.31
N LEU A 41 -6.56 9.19 -12.98
CA LEU A 41 -5.70 8.58 -11.98
C LEU A 41 -4.24 8.51 -12.46
N TYR A 42 -4.01 8.19 -13.72
CA TYR A 42 -2.68 8.19 -14.34
C TYR A 42 -1.98 9.55 -14.20
N ASN A 43 -2.67 10.64 -14.55
CA ASN A 43 -2.12 11.98 -14.47
C ASN A 43 -1.80 12.41 -13.03
N LYS A 44 -2.64 11.98 -12.07
CA LYS A 44 -2.37 12.20 -10.64
C LYS A 44 -1.11 11.47 -10.18
N ILE A 45 -0.97 10.20 -10.54
CA ILE A 45 0.10 9.32 -10.06
C ILE A 45 1.45 9.62 -10.73
N LYS A 46 1.47 10.07 -11.99
CA LYS A 46 2.70 10.26 -12.78
C LYS A 46 3.76 11.10 -12.07
N ASN A 47 3.33 12.06 -11.25
CA ASN A 47 4.22 13.00 -10.56
C ASN A 47 4.49 12.62 -9.10
N ASP A 48 4.00 11.48 -8.62
CA ASP A 48 4.20 11.04 -7.23
C ASP A 48 5.68 10.89 -6.86
N ASN A 49 5.98 11.08 -5.59
CA ASN A 49 7.30 10.76 -5.05
C ASN A 49 7.46 9.23 -4.87
N VAL A 50 8.23 8.63 -5.76
CA VAL A 50 8.50 7.17 -5.81
C VAL A 50 9.93 6.81 -5.41
N GLU A 51 10.78 7.83 -5.22
CA GLU A 51 12.21 7.68 -4.92
C GLU A 51 12.42 6.98 -3.57
N SER A 52 11.60 7.34 -2.57
CA SER A 52 11.68 6.75 -1.23
C SER A 52 11.40 5.24 -1.27
N ILE A 53 10.37 4.80 -1.99
CA ILE A 53 10.00 3.39 -2.15
C ILE A 53 11.15 2.64 -2.84
N PHE A 54 11.67 3.19 -3.94
CA PHE A 54 12.77 2.57 -4.67
C PHE A 54 14.03 2.43 -3.80
N LEU A 55 14.42 3.50 -3.11
CA LEU A 55 15.59 3.52 -2.22
C LEU A 55 15.44 2.54 -1.04
N GLU A 56 14.26 2.48 -0.43
CA GLU A 56 13.97 1.53 0.65
C GLU A 56 14.14 0.09 0.18
N HIS A 57 13.58 -0.26 -0.98
CA HIS A 57 13.70 -1.61 -1.53
C HIS A 57 15.10 -1.93 -2.03
N LEU A 58 15.85 -0.94 -2.54
CA LEU A 58 17.26 -1.12 -2.90
C LEU A 58 18.10 -1.43 -1.65
N LYS A 59 17.89 -0.70 -0.56
CA LYS A 59 18.57 -0.98 0.73
C LYS A 59 18.25 -2.39 1.23
N LYS A 60 16.97 -2.79 1.17
CA LYS A 60 16.54 -4.15 1.52
C LYS A 60 17.20 -5.21 0.63
N ALA A 61 17.31 -4.96 -0.68
CA ALA A 61 17.95 -5.87 -1.60
C ALA A 61 19.45 -6.04 -1.34
N ILE A 62 20.15 -4.93 -1.07
CA ILE A 62 21.56 -4.93 -0.67
C ILE A 62 21.73 -5.69 0.65
N LYS A 63 20.90 -5.40 1.65
CA LYS A 63 20.93 -6.08 2.94
C LYS A 63 20.78 -7.59 2.76
N SER A 64 19.77 -8.03 2.01
CA SER A 64 19.55 -9.45 1.72
C SER A 64 20.74 -10.09 0.99
N LEU A 65 21.38 -9.38 0.05
CA LEU A 65 22.57 -9.90 -0.63
C LEU A 65 23.75 -10.08 0.34
N ILE A 66 23.97 -9.13 1.24
CA ILE A 66 25.04 -9.19 2.25
C ILE A 66 24.77 -10.36 3.22
N GLU A 67 23.53 -10.52 3.67
CA GLU A 67 23.12 -11.55 4.64
C GLU A 67 22.98 -12.96 4.03
N ASP A 68 22.91 -13.06 2.70
CA ASP A 68 22.80 -14.34 2.01
C ASP A 68 24.05 -15.22 2.24
N LYS A 69 23.84 -16.48 2.64
CA LYS A 69 24.92 -17.42 2.99
C LYS A 69 25.31 -18.36 1.83
N SER A 70 24.77 -18.14 0.62
CA SER A 70 24.99 -19.02 -0.53
C SER A 70 26.32 -18.72 -1.21
N GLU A 71 27.45 -19.00 -0.55
CA GLU A 71 28.79 -18.73 -1.07
C GLU A 71 29.02 -19.35 -2.46
N ASP A 72 28.57 -20.59 -2.66
CA ASP A 72 28.65 -21.28 -3.95
C ASP A 72 27.98 -20.50 -5.08
N LYS A 73 26.83 -19.87 -4.81
CA LYS A 73 26.13 -19.06 -5.81
C LYS A 73 26.80 -17.71 -6.03
N LYS A 74 27.33 -17.10 -4.97
CA LYS A 74 28.06 -15.83 -5.05
C LYS A 74 29.35 -15.95 -5.87
N SER A 75 29.92 -17.15 -5.97
CA SER A 75 31.07 -17.45 -6.84
C SER A 75 30.76 -17.39 -8.34
N ILE A 76 29.49 -17.48 -8.72
CA ILE A 76 29.06 -17.43 -10.12
C ILE A 76 29.05 -15.98 -10.58
N SER A 77 29.86 -15.68 -11.60
CA SER A 77 29.96 -14.32 -12.15
C SER A 77 28.58 -13.76 -12.52
N GLY A 78 28.31 -12.55 -12.05
CA GLY A 78 27.04 -11.85 -12.29
C GLY A 78 25.86 -12.30 -11.43
N TRP A 79 25.97 -13.39 -10.66
CA TRP A 79 24.87 -13.89 -9.83
C TRP A 79 24.42 -12.85 -8.79
N SER A 80 25.35 -12.26 -8.05
CA SER A 80 25.04 -11.24 -7.02
C SER A 80 24.30 -10.03 -7.60
N PHE A 81 24.70 -9.59 -8.80
CA PHE A 81 24.05 -8.47 -9.48
C PHE A 81 22.65 -8.85 -9.97
N GLY A 82 22.49 -10.05 -10.56
CA GLY A 82 21.20 -10.58 -10.98
C GLY A 82 20.24 -10.77 -9.81
N PHE A 83 20.72 -11.31 -8.69
CA PHE A 83 19.96 -11.45 -7.43
C PHE A 83 19.44 -10.09 -6.96
N LEU A 84 20.31 -9.08 -6.87
CA LEU A 84 19.94 -7.75 -6.42
C LEU A 84 18.90 -7.11 -7.35
N CYS A 85 19.13 -7.17 -8.67
CA CYS A 85 18.19 -6.61 -9.66
C CYS A 85 16.83 -7.31 -9.61
N GLY A 86 16.81 -8.65 -9.57
CA GLY A 86 15.56 -9.42 -9.49
C GLY A 86 14.79 -9.16 -8.20
N HIS A 87 15.48 -9.11 -7.07
CA HIS A 87 14.87 -8.83 -5.78
C HIS A 87 14.29 -7.41 -5.72
N LEU A 88 15.04 -6.43 -6.22
CA LEU A 88 14.58 -5.04 -6.31
C LEU A 88 13.36 -4.93 -7.22
N GLN A 89 13.45 -5.48 -8.44
CA GLN A 89 12.39 -5.45 -9.44
C GLN A 89 11.09 -6.06 -8.91
N GLY A 90 11.15 -7.26 -8.32
CA GLY A 90 9.97 -7.92 -7.77
C GLY A 90 9.33 -7.13 -6.63
N SER A 91 10.16 -6.53 -5.78
CA SER A 91 9.70 -5.77 -4.61
C SER A 91 9.03 -4.45 -4.99
N ILE A 92 9.64 -3.65 -5.87
CA ILE A 92 9.04 -2.37 -6.30
C ILE A 92 7.81 -2.58 -7.17
N ASP A 93 7.80 -3.62 -8.02
CA ASP A 93 6.63 -3.99 -8.82
C ASP A 93 5.45 -4.35 -7.91
N TYR A 94 5.73 -5.06 -6.81
CA TYR A 94 4.72 -5.38 -5.80
C TYR A 94 4.24 -4.14 -5.06
N ALA A 95 5.16 -3.31 -4.56
CA ALA A 95 4.83 -2.12 -3.79
C ALA A 95 3.98 -1.13 -4.62
N TRP A 96 4.37 -0.86 -5.87
CA TRP A 96 3.62 0.03 -6.75
C TRP A 96 2.28 -0.56 -7.18
N PHE A 97 2.21 -1.87 -7.47
CA PHE A 97 0.94 -2.54 -7.74
C PHE A 97 -0.04 -2.37 -6.57
N HIS A 98 0.42 -2.63 -5.34
CA HIS A 98 -0.43 -2.44 -4.16
C HIS A 98 -0.89 -1.00 -4.01
N LYS A 99 0.04 -0.04 -3.99
CA LYS A 99 -0.28 1.37 -3.76
C LYS A 99 -1.18 1.98 -4.83
N TYR A 100 -0.92 1.68 -6.10
CA TYR A 100 -1.53 2.41 -7.21
C TYR A 100 -2.64 1.65 -7.93
N VAL A 101 -2.72 0.33 -7.77
CA VAL A 101 -3.76 -0.49 -8.39
C VAL A 101 -4.72 -1.02 -7.32
N VAL A 102 -4.20 -1.67 -6.28
CA VAL A 102 -5.03 -2.29 -5.25
C VAL A 102 -5.69 -1.23 -4.37
N GLU A 103 -4.92 -0.32 -3.77
CA GLU A 103 -5.44 0.67 -2.82
C GLU A 103 -6.36 1.70 -3.48
N CYS A 104 -6.21 1.92 -4.80
CA CYS A 104 -7.08 2.79 -5.59
C CYS A 104 -8.34 2.07 -6.11
N SER A 105 -8.51 0.77 -5.83
CA SER A 105 -9.66 0.00 -6.30
C SER A 105 -10.88 0.18 -5.39
N LYS A 106 -12.08 0.09 -5.99
CA LYS A 106 -13.35 0.13 -5.24
C LYS A 106 -13.47 -1.02 -4.24
N ASP A 107 -12.94 -2.20 -4.56
CA ASP A 107 -12.97 -3.33 -3.65
C ASP A 107 -12.11 -3.10 -2.39
N TYR A 108 -10.98 -2.40 -2.52
CA TYR A 108 -10.18 -2.00 -1.37
C TYR A 108 -10.86 -0.90 -0.54
N GLU A 109 -11.49 0.07 -1.20
CA GLU A 109 -12.30 1.10 -0.53
C GLU A 109 -13.43 0.45 0.30
N ASP A 110 -14.19 -0.47 -0.29
CA ASP A 110 -15.24 -1.23 0.39
C ASP A 110 -14.67 -2.03 1.58
N LEU A 111 -13.54 -2.70 1.39
CA LEU A 111 -12.86 -3.45 2.45
C LEU A 111 -12.50 -2.53 3.64
N MET A 112 -11.97 -1.34 3.35
CA MET A 112 -11.60 -0.37 4.37
C MET A 112 -12.82 0.21 5.09
N LYS A 113 -13.94 0.44 4.41
CA LYS A 113 -15.21 0.83 5.03
C LYS A 113 -15.70 -0.23 6.02
N ILE A 114 -15.73 -1.49 5.62
CA ILE A 114 -16.15 -2.60 6.50
C ILE A 114 -15.21 -2.70 7.72
N LYS A 115 -13.90 -2.59 7.50
CA LYS A 115 -12.90 -2.62 8.58
C LYS A 115 -13.10 -1.47 9.57
N ALA A 116 -13.40 -0.27 9.06
CA ALA A 116 -13.68 0.90 9.89
C ALA A 116 -14.95 0.71 10.73
N ILE A 117 -16.03 0.18 10.14
CA ILE A 117 -17.27 -0.11 10.88
C ILE A 117 -17.03 -1.16 11.97
N ILE A 118 -16.30 -2.23 11.69
CA ILE A 118 -15.94 -3.23 12.71
C ILE A 118 -15.13 -2.59 13.83
N ALA A 119 -14.16 -1.73 13.50
CA ALA A 119 -13.35 -1.03 14.49
C ALA A 119 -14.21 -0.11 15.36
N PHE A 120 -15.08 0.69 14.74
CA PHE A 120 -16.04 1.56 15.42
C PHE A 120 -16.95 0.77 16.37
N LEU A 121 -17.52 -0.35 15.92
CA LEU A 121 -18.31 -1.22 16.77
C LEU A 121 -17.45 -1.77 17.93
N LYS A 122 -16.16 -2.05 17.76
CA LYS A 122 -15.34 -2.57 18.88
C LYS A 122 -14.94 -1.52 19.92
N TRP A 123 -15.22 -0.25 19.71
CA TRP A 123 -14.82 0.80 20.65
C TRP A 123 -15.67 0.83 21.92
N ASN A 124 -15.05 1.34 22.98
CA ASN A 124 -15.71 1.63 24.25
C ASN A 124 -16.45 2.98 24.18
N ASN A 125 -17.39 3.20 25.09
CA ASN A 125 -18.29 4.35 25.08
C ASN A 125 -17.53 5.69 25.16
N GLU A 126 -16.43 5.76 25.92
CA GLU A 126 -15.62 6.97 26.03
C GLU A 126 -14.98 7.41 24.68
N SER A 127 -14.51 6.45 23.87
CA SER A 127 -13.95 6.75 22.55
C SER A 127 -15.04 7.16 21.55
N LEU A 128 -16.23 6.58 21.69
CA LEU A 128 -17.39 6.93 20.88
C LEU A 128 -17.86 8.36 21.16
N ASP A 129 -17.96 8.76 22.42
CA ASP A 129 -18.40 10.12 22.81
C ASP A 129 -17.48 11.21 22.22
N LYS A 130 -16.16 10.97 22.19
CA LYS A 130 -15.18 11.88 21.56
C LYS A 130 -15.40 11.99 20.05
N ILE A 131 -15.63 10.87 19.36
CA ILE A 131 -15.99 10.88 17.93
C ILE A 131 -17.30 11.63 17.71
N PHE A 132 -18.32 11.36 18.52
CA PHE A 132 -19.63 11.99 18.36
C PHE A 132 -19.54 13.51 18.56
N THR A 133 -18.72 13.96 19.50
CA THR A 133 -18.48 15.39 19.71
C THR A 133 -17.85 16.03 18.47
N ILE A 134 -16.84 15.39 17.87
CA ILE A 134 -16.21 15.86 16.63
C ILE A 134 -17.21 15.85 15.46
N TYR A 135 -17.98 14.77 15.32
CA TYR A 135 -18.95 14.62 14.25
C TYR A 135 -20.06 15.66 14.35
N LYS A 136 -20.59 15.89 15.56
CA LYS A 136 -21.59 16.92 15.85
C LYS A 136 -21.05 18.31 15.53
N HIS A 137 -19.84 18.63 15.97
CA HIS A 137 -19.19 19.88 15.62
C HIS A 137 -19.05 20.03 14.09
N LEU A 138 -18.59 19.00 13.38
CA LEU A 138 -18.47 19.05 11.92
C LEU A 138 -19.82 19.20 11.21
N LEU A 139 -20.90 18.63 11.74
CA LEU A 139 -22.25 18.81 11.19
C LEU A 139 -22.77 20.23 11.42
N GLU A 140 -22.56 20.78 12.62
CA GLU A 140 -23.01 22.13 13.01
C GLU A 140 -22.24 23.23 12.28
N HIS A 141 -20.99 22.97 11.86
CA HIS A 141 -20.11 23.95 11.21
C HIS A 141 -19.93 23.71 9.70
N ARG A 142 -20.76 22.86 9.07
CA ARG A 142 -20.79 22.76 7.60
C ARG A 142 -21.40 24.03 7.00
N VAL A 143 -20.61 24.70 6.15
CA VAL A 143 -20.92 26.00 5.50
C VAL A 143 -21.97 25.88 4.38
N GLU A 144 -22.37 24.67 4.00
CA GLU A 144 -23.45 24.47 3.03
C GLU A 144 -24.65 23.75 3.67
N PRO A 145 -25.87 24.31 3.57
CA PRO A 145 -27.07 23.59 3.95
C PRO A 145 -27.18 22.34 3.08
N ILE A 146 -27.35 21.19 3.71
CA ILE A 146 -27.70 19.92 3.04
C ILE A 146 -28.96 20.22 2.21
N LYS A 147 -28.82 20.30 0.89
CA LYS A 147 -29.95 20.45 -0.02
C LYS A 147 -30.74 19.14 0.01
N SER A 148 -31.95 19.26 0.56
CA SER A 148 -33.02 18.28 0.68
C SER A 148 -32.79 17.14 1.67
N PRO A 149 -33.79 16.81 2.50
CA PRO A 149 -33.83 15.52 3.17
C PRO A 149 -34.05 14.48 2.07
N GLU A 150 -33.00 13.76 1.68
CA GLU A 150 -33.22 12.45 1.06
C GLU A 150 -34.09 11.68 2.04
N THR A 151 -35.31 11.35 1.62
CA THR A 151 -36.23 10.49 2.37
C THR A 151 -35.46 9.26 2.78
N ILE A 152 -35.20 9.17 4.09
CA ILE A 152 -34.64 7.99 4.74
C ILE A 152 -35.56 6.84 4.31
N PRO A 153 -35.07 5.82 3.58
CA PRO A 153 -35.88 4.67 3.23
C PRO A 153 -36.51 4.07 4.50
N ASP A 154 -37.79 3.71 4.47
CA ASP A 154 -38.57 3.21 5.61
C ASP A 154 -37.91 2.00 6.34
N ASN A 155 -36.94 1.38 5.67
CA ASN A 155 -36.14 0.24 6.08
C ASN A 155 -34.82 0.59 6.79
N ILE A 156 -34.52 1.87 7.07
CA ILE A 156 -33.39 2.27 7.92
C ILE A 156 -33.85 2.34 9.38
N ILE A 157 -33.45 1.35 10.18
CA ILE A 157 -33.62 1.39 11.64
C ILE A 157 -32.55 2.32 12.22
N PRO A 158 -32.91 3.44 12.87
CA PRO A 158 -31.94 4.30 13.53
C PRO A 158 -31.30 3.53 14.69
N ILE A 159 -29.97 3.41 14.69
CA ILE A 159 -29.20 2.66 15.70
C ILE A 159 -29.41 3.20 17.13
N PHE A 160 -29.96 4.42 17.30
CA PHE A 160 -29.92 5.15 18.57
C PHE A 160 -31.28 5.58 19.15
N ASN A 161 -32.42 5.16 18.58
CA ASN A 161 -33.72 5.60 19.09
C ASN A 161 -34.27 4.80 20.29
N ASN A 162 -33.58 3.73 20.74
CA ASN A 162 -33.94 3.03 21.97
C ASN A 162 -32.83 3.21 23.01
N ARG A 163 -32.87 4.31 23.76
CA ARG A 163 -32.10 4.42 25.02
C ARG A 163 -32.72 3.63 26.18
N ASP A 164 -33.85 2.97 25.94
CA ASP A 164 -34.55 2.12 26.91
C ASP A 164 -34.41 0.61 26.64
N SER A 165 -33.59 0.17 25.68
CA SER A 165 -33.36 -1.26 25.43
C SER A 165 -32.21 -1.80 26.27
N ASN A 166 -32.46 -2.94 26.94
CA ASN A 166 -31.52 -3.70 27.75
C ASN A 166 -30.08 -3.72 27.17
N LEU A 167 -29.09 -3.30 27.96
CA LEU A 167 -27.64 -3.41 27.67
C LEU A 167 -27.21 -4.81 27.19
N PHE A 168 -28.00 -5.85 27.48
CA PHE A 168 -27.79 -7.23 27.04
C PHE A 168 -28.12 -7.42 25.55
N GLU A 169 -29.24 -6.87 25.07
CA GLU A 169 -29.68 -6.94 23.67
C GLU A 169 -28.78 -6.10 22.76
N GLU A 170 -28.34 -4.93 23.23
CA GLU A 170 -27.39 -4.07 22.49
C GLU A 170 -26.02 -4.77 22.30
N ASN A 171 -25.56 -5.51 23.31
CA ASN A 171 -24.33 -6.28 23.23
C ASN A 171 -24.43 -7.51 22.32
N GLU A 172 -25.59 -8.16 22.27
CA GLU A 172 -25.83 -9.33 21.41
C GLU A 172 -25.92 -8.92 19.93
N PHE A 173 -26.72 -7.89 19.62
CA PHE A 173 -26.82 -7.31 18.28
C PHE A 173 -25.46 -6.83 17.74
N LYS A 174 -24.67 -6.18 18.59
CA LYS A 174 -23.32 -5.71 18.27
C LYS A 174 -22.37 -6.88 17.93
N LYS A 175 -22.44 -7.97 18.69
CA LYS A 175 -21.66 -9.19 18.41
C LYS A 175 -22.08 -9.83 17.09
N GLU A 176 -23.37 -9.98 16.84
CA GLU A 176 -23.90 -10.56 15.61
C GLU A 176 -23.51 -9.73 14.37
N THR A 177 -23.66 -8.41 14.46
CA THR A 177 -23.24 -7.47 13.41
C THR A 177 -21.75 -7.57 13.11
N ILE A 178 -20.90 -7.67 14.14
CA ILE A 178 -19.45 -7.87 13.96
C ILE A 178 -19.17 -9.20 13.24
N VAL A 179 -19.89 -10.28 13.55
CA VAL A 179 -19.72 -11.58 12.88
C VAL A 179 -20.07 -11.48 11.40
N ILE A 180 -21.23 -10.89 11.06
CA ILE A 180 -21.67 -10.69 9.68
C ILE A 180 -20.64 -9.87 8.90
N LEU A 181 -20.23 -8.72 9.43
CA LEU A 181 -19.24 -7.85 8.80
C LEU A 181 -17.88 -8.52 8.66
N SER A 182 -17.46 -9.33 9.64
CA SER A 182 -16.20 -10.09 9.59
C SER A 182 -16.23 -11.14 8.49
N ASN A 183 -17.36 -11.79 8.25
CA ASN A 183 -17.53 -12.73 7.15
C ASN A 183 -17.53 -12.02 5.79
N LEU A 184 -18.16 -10.84 5.71
CA LEU A 184 -18.14 -10.00 4.51
C LEU A 184 -16.71 -9.52 4.19
N LEU A 185 -15.96 -9.11 5.23
CA LEU A 185 -14.55 -8.72 5.14
C LEU A 185 -13.68 -9.86 4.58
N LYS A 186 -13.85 -11.09 5.10
CA LYS A 186 -13.12 -12.27 4.59
C LYS A 186 -13.40 -12.52 3.11
N THR A 187 -14.66 -12.41 2.69
CA THR A 187 -15.07 -12.60 1.29
C THR A 187 -14.46 -11.54 0.37
N LYS A 188 -14.50 -10.27 0.78
CA LYS A 188 -13.87 -9.16 0.02
C LYS A 188 -12.36 -9.31 -0.05
N TYR A 189 -11.70 -9.73 1.04
CA TYR A 189 -10.27 -10.01 1.05
C TYR A 189 -9.89 -11.12 0.04
N LYS A 190 -10.65 -12.22 0.01
CA LYS A 190 -10.44 -13.31 -0.97
C LYS A 190 -10.55 -12.83 -2.42
N LYS A 191 -11.49 -11.92 -2.71
CA LYS A 191 -11.61 -11.33 -4.06
C LYS A 191 -10.38 -10.50 -4.42
N LEU A 192 -9.93 -9.65 -3.51
CA LEU A 192 -8.72 -8.83 -3.71
C LEU A 192 -7.45 -9.69 -3.86
N SER A 193 -7.31 -10.77 -3.10
CA SER A 193 -6.16 -11.68 -3.21
C SER A 193 -6.12 -12.47 -4.52
N ASN A 194 -7.27 -12.62 -5.19
CA ASN A 194 -7.36 -13.32 -6.47
C ASN A 194 -6.99 -12.43 -7.67
N ASN A 195 -6.73 -11.14 -7.47
CA ASN A 195 -6.24 -10.27 -8.54
C ASN A 195 -4.85 -10.73 -8.97
N LYS A 196 -4.77 -11.31 -10.17
CA LYS A 196 -3.51 -11.79 -10.75
C LYS A 196 -2.58 -10.61 -11.02
N LYS A 197 -1.50 -10.54 -10.25
CA LYS A 197 -0.41 -9.60 -10.49
C LYS A 197 0.30 -9.97 -11.79
N SER A 198 0.31 -9.05 -12.73
CA SER A 198 1.16 -9.11 -13.92
C SER A 198 2.40 -8.24 -13.71
N VAL A 199 3.57 -8.76 -14.03
CA VAL A 199 4.84 -8.03 -13.86
C VAL A 199 4.86 -6.83 -14.82
N CYS A 200 4.79 -5.63 -14.26
CA CYS A 200 4.79 -4.38 -15.03
C CYS A 200 6.15 -3.68 -14.99
N CYS A 201 6.97 -3.99 -13.99
CA CYS A 201 8.27 -3.35 -13.82
C CYS A 201 9.25 -3.77 -14.92
N PRO A 202 9.92 -2.81 -15.58
CA PRO A 202 10.97 -3.12 -16.55
C PRO A 202 12.17 -3.79 -15.87
N SER A 203 13.02 -4.40 -16.69
CA SER A 203 14.26 -5.01 -16.22
C SER A 203 15.21 -3.96 -15.66
N ILE A 204 15.64 -4.14 -14.40
CA ILE A 204 16.41 -3.14 -13.63
C ILE A 204 17.90 -3.10 -14.02
N ASP A 205 18.42 -4.22 -14.51
CA ASP A 205 19.77 -4.37 -15.05
C ASP A 205 20.08 -3.40 -16.22
N LYS A 206 19.07 -2.85 -16.89
CA LYS A 206 19.23 -1.83 -17.93
C LYS A 206 19.54 -0.43 -17.37
N TYR A 207 19.25 -0.19 -16.09
CA TYR A 207 19.37 1.13 -15.45
C TYR A 207 20.50 1.19 -14.44
N LEU A 208 20.76 0.09 -13.73
CA LEU A 208 21.86 -0.02 -12.78
C LEU A 208 23.08 -0.64 -13.45
N LYS A 209 24.27 -0.12 -13.12
CA LYS A 209 25.54 -0.73 -13.54
C LYS A 209 26.12 -1.54 -12.40
N ILE A 210 26.73 -2.68 -12.73
CA ILE A 210 27.35 -3.56 -11.73
C ILE A 210 28.44 -2.82 -10.92
N ASP A 211 29.24 -1.97 -11.56
CA ASP A 211 30.32 -1.22 -10.92
C ASP A 211 29.79 -0.21 -9.89
N ASP A 212 28.68 0.47 -10.23
CA ASP A 212 28.02 1.40 -9.30
C ASP A 212 27.55 0.67 -8.04
N ILE A 213 27.02 -0.55 -8.18
CA ILE A 213 26.57 -1.37 -7.06
C ILE A 213 27.76 -1.93 -6.26
N LYS A 214 28.82 -2.41 -6.94
CA LYS A 214 30.06 -2.87 -6.27
C LYS A 214 30.65 -1.78 -5.38
N ASN A 215 30.65 -0.52 -5.84
CA ASN A 215 31.16 0.61 -5.07
C ASN A 215 30.36 0.86 -3.77
N ILE A 216 29.04 0.61 -3.77
CA ILE A 216 28.22 0.71 -2.56
C ILE A 216 28.46 -0.48 -1.64
N VAL A 217 28.29 -1.68 -2.20
CA VAL A 217 28.08 -2.91 -1.44
C VAL A 217 29.40 -3.51 -1.00
N GLY A 218 30.48 -3.29 -1.73
CA GLY A 218 31.78 -3.95 -1.53
C GLY A 218 32.03 -5.01 -2.60
N ILE A 219 33.24 -5.04 -3.16
CA ILE A 219 33.61 -5.99 -4.22
C ILE A 219 33.63 -7.43 -3.70
N GLU A 220 33.86 -7.62 -2.40
CA GLU A 220 33.86 -8.90 -1.70
C GLU A 220 32.52 -9.65 -1.80
N HIS A 221 31.43 -8.96 -2.13
CA HIS A 221 30.11 -9.56 -2.32
C HIS A 221 29.81 -9.92 -3.78
N PHE A 222 30.77 -9.71 -4.69
CA PHE A 222 30.63 -9.93 -6.12
C PHE A 222 31.87 -10.69 -6.62
N ALA A 223 31.72 -11.98 -6.95
CA ALA A 223 32.76 -12.74 -7.65
C ALA A 223 32.99 -12.24 -9.09
#